data_AF-A0A2U1WJR0-F1
#
_entry.id   AF-A0A2U1WJR0-F1
#
_cell.length_a   1.000
_cell.length_b   1.000
_cell.length_c   1.000
_cell.angle_alpha   90.00
_cell.angle_beta   90.00
_cell.angle_gamma   90.00
#
_symmetry.space_group_name_H-M   'P 1'
#
loop_
_entity.id
_entity.type
_entity.pdbx_description
1 polymer ?
#
loop_
_entity_poly.entity_id
_entity_poly.type
_entity_poly.pdbx_seq_one_letter_code
_entity_poly.pdbx_strand_id
1 'polypeptide(L)'
;MLVNPAGGAAAPPANLSQIGVWSTALYAPPKQPAPQTRAKALPPEAQCIAAILDAEKAAGIADHLLLAMGFTESGRRTEDRLFTAWPWTVNTEGRSHYFPTRDAAISFVRETQARGVQSIDVGCLQVNLRWHPDAFPDLVTAFDPVANARYAASFLSALRRDHGSLETAIARYHSAQSERGEAYRQRVTGNLRWVAGALGYLETLAAGPGGSAPVWTAAERGRLSFLSGLFADGPARPLLPAGQN
;
A
#
# COMPACT_ATOMS: atom_id res chain seq x y z
N MET A 1 -3.59 65.37 10.71
CA MET A 1 -3.75 66.45 9.71
C MET A 1 -2.88 66.06 8.52
N LEU A 2 -3.46 65.63 7.40
CA LEU A 2 -3.64 66.43 6.17
C LEU A 2 -2.25 66.87 5.62
N VAL A 3 -1.81 66.60 4.38
CA VAL A 3 -2.47 66.52 3.07
C VAL A 3 -1.53 65.78 2.08
N ASN A 4 -2.08 65.18 1.02
CA ASN A 4 -1.40 64.90 -0.26
C ASN A 4 -1.12 66.23 -1.02
N PRO A 5 -0.20 66.26 -2.01
CA PRO A 5 -0.71 66.43 -3.37
C PRO A 5 0.08 65.72 -4.49
N ALA A 6 -0.56 65.70 -5.66
CA ALA A 6 -0.23 65.00 -6.89
C ALA A 6 0.76 65.73 -7.83
N GLY A 7 1.23 65.00 -8.85
CA GLY A 7 1.87 65.50 -10.07
C GLY A 7 2.90 64.47 -10.58
N GLY A 8 2.75 63.75 -11.70
CA GLY A 8 2.08 64.08 -12.95
C GLY A 8 3.11 64.58 -13.97
N ALA A 9 3.82 63.67 -14.64
CA ALA A 9 4.61 63.98 -15.83
C ALA A 9 4.30 62.94 -16.92
N ALA A 10 3.63 63.41 -17.97
CA ALA A 10 3.23 62.66 -19.14
C ALA A 10 4.41 62.50 -20.12
N ALA A 11 4.57 61.31 -20.67
CA ALA A 11 5.44 61.04 -21.82
C ALA A 11 4.72 61.39 -23.14
N PRO A 12 5.45 61.81 -24.19
CA PRO A 12 4.89 62.30 -25.46
C PRO A 12 4.26 61.18 -26.30
N PRO A 13 3.35 61.51 -27.25
CA PRO A 13 2.70 60.52 -28.08
C PRO A 13 3.67 59.98 -29.15
N ALA A 14 3.91 58.67 -29.13
CA ALA A 14 4.58 57.98 -30.23
C ALA A 14 3.57 57.74 -31.36
N ASN A 15 4.03 58.11 -32.54
CA ASN A 15 3.36 58.19 -33.83
C ASN A 15 2.75 56.84 -34.27
N LEU A 16 1.42 56.78 -34.41
CA LEU A 16 0.68 55.65 -34.98
C LEU A 16 0.68 55.75 -36.50
N SER A 17 1.74 55.26 -37.13
CA SER A 17 1.73 54.99 -38.57
C SER A 17 2.72 53.89 -38.91
N GLN A 18 2.30 52.65 -38.63
CA GLN A 18 2.56 51.41 -39.39
C GLN A 18 2.20 50.22 -38.49
N ILE A 19 0.90 49.97 -38.31
CA ILE A 19 0.43 48.70 -37.75
C ILE A 19 0.46 47.68 -38.89
N GLY A 20 1.53 46.91 -38.96
CA GLY A 20 1.51 45.63 -39.65
C GLY A 20 0.47 44.74 -38.97
N VAL A 21 -0.48 44.23 -39.75
CA VAL A 21 -1.47 43.26 -39.31
C VAL A 21 -0.74 41.94 -39.03
N TRP A 22 -0.33 41.71 -37.79
CA TRP A 22 0.08 40.39 -37.33
C TRP A 22 -1.19 39.64 -36.92
N SER A 23 -1.54 38.65 -37.74
CA SER A 23 -2.63 37.71 -37.52
C SER A 23 -2.68 37.21 -36.08
N THR A 24 -3.79 37.41 -35.37
CA THR A 24 -4.09 36.80 -34.05
C THR A 24 -4.41 35.31 -34.14
N ALA A 25 -3.97 34.63 -35.20
CA ALA A 25 -4.16 33.20 -35.34
C ALA A 25 -3.06 32.47 -34.56
N LEU A 26 -3.48 31.67 -33.57
CA LEU A 26 -2.74 30.59 -32.91
C LEU A 26 -2.08 30.88 -31.54
N TYR A 27 -2.69 31.69 -30.67
CA TYR A 27 -2.49 31.45 -29.22
C TYR A 27 -3.59 30.52 -28.70
N ALA A 28 -3.31 29.21 -28.70
CA ALA A 28 -4.12 28.24 -27.97
C ALA A 28 -3.55 28.13 -26.55
N PRO A 29 -4.32 28.43 -25.49
CA PRO A 29 -3.85 28.19 -24.12
C PRO A 29 -3.52 26.71 -23.95
N PRO A 30 -2.49 26.35 -23.16
CA PRO A 30 -2.17 24.96 -22.91
C PRO A 30 -3.42 24.24 -22.40
N LYS A 31 -3.79 23.16 -23.09
CA LYS A 31 -4.95 22.33 -22.76
C LYS A 31 -4.78 21.87 -21.31
N GLN A 32 -5.63 22.37 -20.41
CA GLN A 32 -5.63 21.90 -19.03
C GLN A 32 -5.76 20.37 -19.05
N PRO A 33 -4.90 19.62 -18.34
CA PRO A 33 -5.06 18.19 -18.25
C PRO A 33 -6.47 17.91 -17.74
N ALA A 34 -7.17 16.98 -18.41
CA ALA A 34 -8.51 16.58 -18.00
C ALA A 34 -8.50 16.25 -16.50
N PRO A 35 -9.56 16.60 -15.74
CA PRO A 35 -9.65 16.22 -14.33
C PRO A 35 -9.43 14.70 -14.25
N GLN A 36 -8.32 14.31 -13.64
CA GLN A 36 -8.05 12.91 -13.37
C GLN A 36 -9.17 12.45 -12.45
N THR A 37 -10.05 11.57 -12.93
CA THR A 37 -10.99 10.87 -12.07
C THR A 37 -10.17 10.25 -10.95
N ARG A 38 -10.27 10.81 -9.74
CA ARG A 38 -9.57 10.30 -8.57
C ARG A 38 -9.93 8.83 -8.48
N ALA A 39 -8.94 7.95 -8.65
CA ALA A 39 -9.17 6.52 -8.55
C ALA A 39 -9.92 6.24 -7.25
N LYS A 40 -11.03 5.52 -7.38
CA LYS A 40 -11.93 5.20 -6.27
C LYS A 40 -11.13 4.52 -5.17
N ALA A 41 -11.25 4.98 -3.93
CA ALA A 41 -10.56 4.36 -2.79
C ALA A 41 -11.06 2.91 -2.63
N LEU A 42 -10.14 1.96 -2.50
CA LEU A 42 -10.50 0.57 -2.25
C LEU A 42 -10.92 0.37 -0.78
N PRO A 43 -11.86 -0.54 -0.49
CA PRO A 43 -12.16 -0.96 0.87
C PRO A 43 -10.92 -1.62 1.51
N PRO A 44 -10.74 -1.58 2.84
CA PRO A 44 -9.50 -1.99 3.52
C PRO A 44 -9.05 -3.41 3.18
N GLU A 45 -9.99 -4.34 3.02
CA GLU A 45 -9.76 -5.75 2.67
C GLU A 45 -9.16 -5.93 1.28
N ALA A 46 -9.29 -4.95 0.40
CA ALA A 46 -8.76 -4.99 -0.96
C ALA A 46 -7.43 -4.25 -1.10
N GLN A 47 -7.15 -3.30 -0.21
CA GLN A 47 -6.05 -2.35 -0.38
C GLN A 47 -4.67 -3.01 -0.42
N CYS A 48 -4.38 -3.93 0.51
CA CYS A 48 -3.08 -4.60 0.53
C CYS A 48 -2.88 -5.50 -0.68
N ILE A 49 -3.88 -6.29 -1.03
CA ILE A 49 -3.76 -7.24 -2.15
C ILE A 49 -3.53 -6.47 -3.46
N ALA A 50 -4.32 -5.41 -3.73
CA ALA A 50 -4.12 -4.57 -4.91
C ALA A 50 -2.73 -3.92 -4.95
N ALA A 51 -2.31 -3.31 -3.83
CA ALA A 51 -1.00 -2.66 -3.75
C ALA A 51 0.17 -3.64 -3.92
N ILE A 52 0.04 -4.85 -3.38
CA ILE A 52 1.06 -5.90 -3.49
C ILE A 52 1.16 -6.41 -4.93
N LEU A 53 0.03 -6.71 -5.59
CA LEU A 53 0.02 -7.15 -6.98
C LEU A 53 0.66 -6.10 -7.91
N ASP A 54 0.36 -4.82 -7.70
CA ASP A 54 1.00 -3.73 -8.44
C ASP A 54 2.51 -3.64 -8.17
N ALA A 55 2.93 -3.81 -6.91
CA ALA A 55 4.34 -3.80 -6.54
C ALA A 55 5.11 -5.00 -7.10
N GLU A 56 4.52 -6.19 -7.11
CA GLU A 56 5.08 -7.40 -7.74
C GLU A 56 5.35 -7.17 -9.22
N LYS A 57 4.32 -6.67 -9.92
CA LYS A 57 4.43 -6.35 -11.35
C LYS A 57 5.52 -5.32 -11.61
N ALA A 58 5.58 -4.26 -10.81
CA ALA A 58 6.57 -3.20 -10.98
C ALA A 58 8.02 -3.67 -10.69
N ALA A 59 8.19 -4.57 -9.72
CA ALA A 59 9.50 -5.12 -9.33
C ALA A 59 9.91 -6.37 -10.12
N GLY A 60 9.03 -6.93 -10.95
CA GLY A 60 9.28 -8.19 -11.66
C GLY A 60 9.36 -9.40 -10.72
N ILE A 61 8.65 -9.37 -9.60
CA ILE A 61 8.55 -10.49 -8.67
C ILE A 61 7.48 -11.45 -9.22
N ALA A 62 7.86 -12.70 -9.47
CA ALA A 62 6.99 -13.72 -10.05
C ALA A 62 6.23 -14.53 -8.97
N ASP A 63 5.31 -15.37 -9.43
CA ASP A 63 4.63 -16.42 -8.66
C ASP A 63 3.85 -15.93 -7.44
N HIS A 64 3.46 -14.66 -7.41
CA HIS A 64 2.73 -14.04 -6.30
C HIS A 64 3.43 -14.19 -4.94
N LEU A 65 4.76 -14.18 -4.96
CA LEU A 65 5.58 -14.34 -3.76
C LEU A 65 5.34 -13.24 -2.72
N LEU A 66 5.33 -11.98 -3.15
CA LEU A 66 5.10 -10.85 -2.24
C LEU A 66 3.67 -10.90 -1.69
N LEU A 67 2.71 -11.38 -2.49
CA LEU A 67 1.35 -11.61 -2.00
C LEU A 67 1.30 -12.67 -0.90
N ALA A 68 1.99 -13.80 -1.09
CA ALA A 68 2.13 -14.83 -0.06
C ALA A 68 2.83 -14.30 1.21
N MET A 69 3.84 -13.44 1.06
CA MET A 69 4.44 -12.73 2.19
C MET A 69 3.42 -11.81 2.87
N GLY A 70 2.60 -11.07 2.14
CA GLY A 70 1.54 -10.22 2.70
C GLY A 70 0.58 -10.97 3.61
N PHE A 71 0.18 -12.18 3.23
CA PHE A 71 -0.63 -13.05 4.09
C PHE A 71 0.12 -13.62 5.29
N THR A 72 1.41 -13.89 5.15
CA THR A 72 2.28 -14.32 6.26
C THR A 72 2.45 -13.21 7.29
N GLU A 73 2.47 -11.95 6.84
CA GLU A 73 2.77 -10.77 7.66
C GLU A 73 1.52 -10.13 8.29
N SER A 74 0.47 -9.89 7.50
CA SER A 74 -0.72 -9.15 7.92
C SER A 74 -2.04 -9.85 7.59
N GLY A 75 -1.97 -11.13 7.26
CA GLY A 75 -3.15 -11.95 7.01
C GLY A 75 -4.05 -12.03 8.23
N ARG A 76 -5.36 -11.91 8.02
CA ARG A 76 -6.36 -12.08 9.07
C ARG A 76 -7.64 -12.66 8.52
N ARG A 77 -8.44 -13.22 9.44
CA ARG A 77 -9.86 -13.44 9.22
C ARG A 77 -10.64 -12.23 9.72
N THR A 78 -11.52 -11.72 8.88
CA THR A 78 -12.49 -10.68 9.25
C THR A 78 -13.71 -11.29 9.96
N GLU A 79 -14.57 -10.46 10.55
CA GLU A 79 -15.78 -10.90 11.25
C GLU A 79 -16.72 -11.72 10.34
N ASP A 80 -16.83 -11.34 9.07
CA ASP A 80 -17.60 -12.05 8.05
C ASP A 80 -16.84 -13.22 7.41
N ARG A 81 -15.78 -13.69 8.07
CA ARG A 81 -14.97 -14.86 7.71
C ARG A 81 -14.15 -14.73 6.43
N LEU A 82 -14.05 -13.53 5.85
CA LEU A 82 -13.18 -13.25 4.71
C LEU A 82 -11.71 -13.27 5.14
N PHE A 83 -10.87 -14.03 4.44
CA PHE A 83 -9.41 -14.05 4.62
C PHE A 83 -8.74 -13.03 3.71
N THR A 84 -8.04 -12.07 4.31
CA THR A 84 -7.34 -11.00 3.57
C THR A 84 -6.08 -10.53 4.29
N ALA A 85 -5.20 -9.81 3.59
CA ALA A 85 -4.12 -9.02 4.18
C ALA A 85 -4.64 -7.63 4.58
N TRP A 86 -4.31 -7.16 5.79
CA TRP A 86 -4.93 -5.97 6.38
C TRP A 86 -3.97 -4.79 6.50
N PRO A 87 -4.34 -3.58 5.98
CA PRO A 87 -3.40 -2.47 5.85
C PRO A 87 -3.06 -1.79 7.17
N TRP A 88 -3.92 -1.91 8.18
CA TRP A 88 -3.72 -1.25 9.48
C TRP A 88 -3.35 -2.26 10.55
N THR A 89 -2.34 -3.07 10.20
CA THR A 89 -1.77 -4.09 11.07
C THR A 89 -0.50 -3.56 11.72
N VAL A 90 -0.38 -3.76 13.02
CA VAL A 90 0.81 -3.39 13.81
C VAL A 90 1.28 -4.60 14.58
N ASN A 91 2.55 -4.97 14.45
CA ASN A 91 3.18 -5.92 15.35
C ASN A 91 4.13 -5.18 16.29
N THR A 92 3.99 -5.46 17.57
CA THR A 92 4.91 -5.02 18.61
C THR A 92 5.23 -6.21 19.51
N GLU A 93 6.51 -6.47 19.74
CA GLU A 93 6.97 -7.53 20.65
C GLU A 93 6.38 -8.93 20.33
N GLY A 94 6.15 -9.22 19.05
CA GLY A 94 5.59 -10.49 18.59
C GLY A 94 4.07 -10.59 18.70
N ARG A 95 3.37 -9.50 19.04
CA ARG A 95 1.91 -9.43 19.15
C ARG A 95 1.34 -8.56 18.03
N SER A 96 0.54 -9.17 17.17
CA SER A 96 -0.17 -8.48 16.11
C SER A 96 -1.46 -7.84 16.60
N HIS A 97 -1.69 -6.59 16.19
CA HIS A 97 -2.88 -5.80 16.44
C HIS A 97 -3.46 -5.34 15.10
N TYR A 98 -4.78 -5.42 14.95
CA TYR A 98 -5.47 -5.10 13.70
C TYR A 98 -6.51 -4.01 13.94
N PHE A 99 -6.29 -2.85 13.37
CA PHE A 99 -7.12 -1.67 13.64
C PHE A 99 -8.16 -1.43 12.55
N PRO A 100 -9.34 -0.88 12.88
CA PRO A 100 -10.39 -0.61 11.90
C PRO A 100 -10.11 0.60 11.01
N THR A 101 -9.14 1.45 11.38
CA THR A 101 -8.76 2.65 10.62
C THR A 101 -7.26 2.89 10.70
N ARG A 102 -6.74 3.62 9.71
CA ARG A 102 -5.34 4.09 9.69
C ARG A 102 -5.00 4.91 10.93
N ASP A 103 -5.87 5.83 11.31
CA ASP A 103 -5.61 6.77 12.40
C ASP A 103 -5.57 6.07 13.77
N ALA A 104 -6.35 5.00 13.95
CA ALA A 104 -6.28 4.16 15.14
C ALA A 104 -4.94 3.41 15.22
N ALA A 105 -4.46 2.86 14.10
CA ALA A 105 -3.14 2.23 14.05
C ALA A 105 -2.00 3.24 14.32
N ILE A 106 -2.07 4.44 13.72
CA ILE A 106 -1.08 5.50 13.95
C ILE A 106 -1.07 5.92 15.42
N SER A 107 -2.24 6.13 16.02
CA SER A 107 -2.35 6.48 17.44
C SER A 107 -1.71 5.41 18.32
N PHE A 108 -2.02 4.13 18.06
CA PHE A 108 -1.42 3.01 18.79
C PHE A 108 0.11 2.95 18.65
N VAL A 109 0.65 3.18 17.44
CA VAL A 109 2.10 3.22 17.23
C VAL A 109 2.73 4.35 18.05
N ARG A 110 2.15 5.56 18.03
CA ARG A 110 2.65 6.71 18.79
C ARG A 110 2.65 6.45 20.29
N GLU A 111 1.56 5.91 20.83
CA GLU A 111 1.46 5.53 22.24
C GLU A 111 2.48 4.44 22.62
N THR A 112 2.73 3.49 21.72
CA THR A 112 3.70 2.41 21.91
C THR A 112 5.13 2.94 21.90
N GLN A 113 5.46 3.85 20.99
CA GLN A 113 6.74 4.56 20.97
C GLN A 113 6.95 5.43 22.22
N ALA A 114 5.92 6.13 22.69
CA ALA A 114 5.97 6.93 23.91
C ALA A 114 6.28 6.10 25.17
N ARG A 115 5.94 4.80 25.15
CA ARG A 115 6.29 3.82 26.20
C ARG A 115 7.71 3.26 26.05
N GLY A 116 8.47 3.69 25.05
CA GLY A 116 9.86 3.28 24.82
C GLY A 116 10.03 2.06 23.91
N VAL A 117 8.94 1.50 23.36
CA VAL A 117 9.04 0.38 22.41
C VAL A 117 9.49 0.90 21.06
N GLN A 118 10.60 0.35 20.55
CA GLN A 118 11.22 0.82 19.30
C GLN A 118 10.93 -0.11 18.12
N SER A 119 10.93 -1.43 18.33
CA SER A 119 10.73 -2.42 17.26
C SER A 119 9.24 -2.61 17.01
N ILE A 120 8.72 -1.95 15.98
CA ILE A 120 7.32 -1.97 15.60
C ILE A 120 7.24 -2.23 14.10
N ASP A 121 6.49 -3.25 13.71
CA ASP A 121 6.23 -3.57 12.30
C ASP A 121 4.87 -3.00 11.88
N VAL A 122 4.80 -2.43 10.68
CA VAL A 122 3.59 -1.73 10.21
C VAL A 122 3.16 -2.12 8.80
N GLY A 123 1.85 -2.13 8.58
CA GLY A 123 1.25 -2.21 7.25
C GLY A 123 1.15 -3.62 6.66
N CYS A 124 0.89 -3.67 5.36
CA CYS A 124 0.60 -4.90 4.61
C CYS A 124 1.72 -5.95 4.69
N LEU A 125 2.98 -5.49 4.68
CA LEU A 125 4.17 -6.35 4.66
C LEU A 125 5.07 -6.14 5.89
N GLN A 126 4.49 -5.59 6.97
CA GLN A 126 5.11 -5.50 8.30
C GLN A 126 6.54 -4.96 8.26
N VAL A 127 6.72 -3.78 7.66
CA VAL A 127 8.01 -3.11 7.60
C VAL A 127 8.37 -2.59 9.00
N ASN A 128 9.53 -2.99 9.52
CA ASN A 128 9.97 -2.62 10.86
C ASN A 128 10.54 -1.20 10.93
N LEU A 129 9.94 -0.33 11.74
CA LEU A 129 10.33 1.08 11.86
C LEU A 129 11.70 1.31 12.52
N ARG A 130 12.21 0.36 13.31
CA ARG A 130 13.53 0.45 13.94
C ARG A 130 14.65 0.08 12.96
N TRP A 131 14.44 -0.97 12.17
CA TRP A 131 15.44 -1.47 11.23
C TRP A 131 15.43 -0.71 9.91
N HIS A 132 14.32 -0.06 9.57
CA HIS A 132 14.13 0.70 8.35
C HIS A 132 13.65 2.13 8.65
N PRO A 133 14.43 2.94 9.38
CA PRO A 133 14.00 4.27 9.83
C PRO A 133 13.72 5.23 8.67
N ASP A 134 14.41 5.04 7.54
CA ASP A 134 14.28 5.87 6.33
C ASP A 134 13.32 5.28 5.29
N ALA A 135 12.57 4.22 5.64
CA ALA A 135 11.61 3.62 4.71
C ALA A 135 10.48 4.57 4.33
N PHE A 136 10.04 5.39 5.28
CA PHE A 136 8.90 6.26 5.13
C PHE A 136 9.17 7.62 5.79
N PRO A 137 8.68 8.73 5.21
CA PRO A 137 8.82 10.06 5.81
C PRO A 137 7.95 10.23 7.07
N ASP A 138 6.87 9.46 7.19
CA ASP A 138 5.94 9.50 8.33
C ASP A 138 5.12 8.21 8.45
N LEU A 139 4.39 8.07 9.57
CA LEU A 139 3.50 6.94 9.80
C LEU A 139 2.29 6.90 8.84
N VAL A 140 1.86 8.06 8.32
CA VAL A 140 0.75 8.12 7.36
C VAL A 140 1.15 7.38 6.08
N THR A 141 2.38 7.59 5.62
CA THR A 141 2.99 6.93 4.47
C THR A 141 3.34 5.48 4.80
N ALA A 142 3.80 5.17 6.01
CA ALA A 142 4.10 3.80 6.41
C ALA A 142 2.87 2.86 6.37
N PHE A 143 1.69 3.38 6.66
CA PHE A 143 0.40 2.70 6.51
C PHE A 143 -0.29 2.94 5.16
N ASP A 144 0.34 3.65 4.22
CA ASP A 144 -0.14 3.68 2.84
C ASP A 144 0.18 2.33 2.17
N PRO A 145 -0.81 1.57 1.71
CA PRO A 145 -0.59 0.21 1.20
C PRO A 145 0.36 0.18 -0.01
N VAL A 146 0.31 1.20 -0.87
CA VAL A 146 1.16 1.30 -2.06
C VAL A 146 2.61 1.60 -1.67
N ALA A 147 2.85 2.56 -0.78
CA ALA A 147 4.19 2.87 -0.28
C ALA A 147 4.79 1.67 0.48
N ASN A 148 4.02 1.03 1.35
CA ASN A 148 4.43 -0.14 2.11
C ASN A 148 4.82 -1.31 1.18
N ALA A 149 3.98 -1.62 0.20
CA ALA A 149 4.22 -2.69 -0.76
C ALA A 149 5.45 -2.43 -1.64
N ARG A 150 5.61 -1.21 -2.14
CA ARG A 150 6.77 -0.82 -2.95
C ARG A 150 8.08 -0.90 -2.16
N TYR A 151 8.07 -0.45 -0.91
CA TYR A 151 9.25 -0.55 -0.05
C TYR A 151 9.66 -2.01 0.16
N ALA A 152 8.70 -2.86 0.53
CA ALA A 152 8.96 -4.29 0.76
C ALA A 152 9.43 -5.02 -0.51
N ALA A 153 8.85 -4.73 -1.68
CA ALA A 153 9.31 -5.28 -2.95
C ALA A 153 10.77 -4.89 -3.24
N SER A 154 11.11 -3.61 -3.04
CA SER A 154 12.49 -3.12 -3.20
C SER A 154 13.45 -3.78 -2.21
N PHE A 155 13.04 -3.93 -0.96
CA PHE A 155 13.85 -4.57 0.08
C PHE A 155 14.11 -6.04 -0.23
N LEU A 156 13.08 -6.81 -0.61
CA LEU A 156 13.23 -8.20 -1.03
C LEU A 156 14.17 -8.34 -2.24
N SER A 157 14.06 -7.41 -3.20
CA SER A 157 14.92 -7.38 -4.39
C SER A 157 16.39 -7.10 -4.03
N ALA A 158 16.63 -6.19 -3.08
CA ALA A 158 17.96 -5.93 -2.54
C ALA A 158 18.53 -7.16 -1.83
N LEU A 159 17.75 -7.82 -0.96
CA LEU A 159 18.17 -9.06 -0.30
C LEU A 159 18.54 -10.17 -1.29
N ARG A 160 17.75 -10.32 -2.36
CA ARG A 160 18.05 -11.30 -3.42
C ARG A 160 19.36 -10.98 -4.13
N ARG A 161 19.61 -9.72 -4.44
CA ARG A 161 20.87 -9.29 -5.06
C ARG A 161 22.06 -9.54 -4.13
N ASP A 162 21.90 -9.24 -2.85
CA ASP A 162 23.00 -9.25 -1.89
C ASP A 162 23.31 -10.69 -1.37
N HIS A 163 22.35 -11.61 -1.45
CA HIS A 163 22.50 -12.99 -0.96
C HIS A 163 22.36 -14.08 -2.04
N GLY A 164 22.09 -13.72 -3.29
CA GLY A 164 22.21 -14.58 -4.47
C GLY A 164 21.06 -15.56 -4.71
N SER A 165 20.19 -15.83 -3.73
CA SER A 165 19.02 -16.72 -3.92
C SER A 165 17.73 -16.11 -3.38
N LEU A 166 16.62 -16.47 -4.02
CA LEU A 166 15.28 -16.03 -3.59
C LEU A 166 14.90 -16.62 -2.24
N GLU A 167 15.19 -17.89 -2.01
CA GLU A 167 14.94 -18.58 -0.73
C GLU A 167 15.67 -17.89 0.43
N THR A 168 16.94 -17.52 0.24
CA THR A 168 17.70 -16.77 1.25
C THR A 168 17.12 -15.37 1.45
N ALA A 169 16.69 -14.71 0.38
CA ALA A 169 16.06 -13.39 0.47
C ALA A 169 14.76 -13.43 1.29
N ILE A 170 13.90 -14.44 1.08
CA ILE A 170 12.67 -14.65 1.86
C ILE A 170 13.00 -14.86 3.33
N ALA A 171 13.95 -15.75 3.66
CA ALA A 171 14.34 -15.99 5.05
C ALA A 171 14.90 -14.72 5.72
N ARG A 172 15.77 -13.99 5.00
CA ARG A 172 16.42 -12.76 5.45
C ARG A 172 15.46 -11.59 5.60
N TYR A 173 14.36 -11.57 4.84
CA TYR A 173 13.33 -10.53 4.94
C TYR A 173 12.80 -10.42 6.36
N HIS A 174 12.54 -11.57 7.00
CA HIS A 174 12.04 -11.62 8.36
C HIS A 174 13.15 -11.57 9.42
N SER A 175 14.28 -12.27 9.20
CA SER A 175 15.33 -12.37 10.21
C SER A 175 16.68 -12.80 9.66
N ALA A 176 17.75 -12.20 10.18
CA ALA A 176 19.12 -12.65 9.95
C ALA A 176 19.50 -13.93 10.73
N GLN A 177 18.72 -14.31 11.74
CA GLN A 177 18.89 -15.56 12.49
C GLN A 177 18.31 -16.72 11.68
N SER A 178 19.11 -17.76 11.47
CA SER A 178 18.82 -18.88 10.55
C SER A 178 17.51 -19.61 10.88
N GLU A 179 17.30 -20.00 12.13
CA GLU A 179 16.12 -20.76 12.55
C GLU A 179 14.81 -19.97 12.32
N ARG A 180 14.80 -18.68 12.69
CA ARG A 180 13.63 -17.81 12.49
C ARG A 180 13.37 -17.53 11.01
N GLY A 181 14.42 -17.32 10.23
CA GLY A 181 14.31 -17.12 8.78
C GLY A 181 13.77 -18.37 8.07
N GLU A 182 14.23 -19.55 8.48
CA GLU A 182 13.76 -20.82 7.91
C GLU A 182 12.28 -21.09 8.26
N ALA A 183 11.88 -20.89 9.52
CA ALA A 183 10.48 -20.99 9.93
C ALA A 183 9.59 -20.00 9.15
N TYR A 184 10.07 -18.78 8.91
CA TYR A 184 9.37 -17.81 8.07
C TYR A 184 9.24 -18.27 6.62
N ARG A 185 10.34 -18.72 6.01
CA ARG A 185 10.35 -19.24 4.63
C ARG A 185 9.33 -20.36 4.42
N GLN A 186 9.25 -21.31 5.36
CA GLN A 186 8.27 -22.40 5.31
C GLN A 186 6.82 -21.89 5.34
N ARG A 187 6.53 -20.87 6.17
CA ARG A 187 5.19 -20.24 6.18
C ARG A 187 4.88 -19.57 4.85
N VAL A 188 5.82 -18.83 4.27
CA VAL A 188 5.67 -18.21 2.94
C VAL A 188 5.43 -19.27 1.87
N THR A 189 6.16 -20.39 1.89
CA THR A 189 5.93 -21.52 0.97
C THR A 189 4.53 -22.12 1.12
N GLY A 190 4.02 -22.26 2.34
CA GLY A 190 2.64 -22.69 2.58
C GLY A 190 1.62 -21.70 2.00
N ASN A 191 1.82 -20.41 2.26
CA ASN A 191 0.95 -19.35 1.74
C ASN A 191 1.04 -19.20 0.22
N LEU A 192 2.18 -19.48 -0.41
CA LEU A 192 2.31 -19.55 -1.87
C LEU A 192 1.36 -20.61 -2.47
N ARG A 193 1.33 -21.81 -1.88
CA ARG A 193 0.42 -22.89 -2.33
C ARG A 193 -1.04 -22.49 -2.17
N TRP A 194 -1.37 -21.83 -1.06
CA TRP A 194 -2.72 -21.31 -0.82
C TRP A 194 -3.09 -20.21 -1.83
N VAL A 195 -2.22 -19.21 -2.04
CA VAL A 195 -2.42 -18.11 -3.00
C VAL A 195 -2.65 -18.66 -4.40
N ALA A 196 -1.87 -19.65 -4.84
CA ALA A 196 -2.03 -20.27 -6.16
C ALA A 196 -3.44 -20.87 -6.36
N GLY A 197 -4.04 -21.46 -5.32
CA GLY A 197 -5.42 -21.94 -5.38
C GLY A 197 -6.46 -20.81 -5.31
N ALA A 198 -6.17 -19.77 -4.52
CA ALA A 198 -7.09 -18.67 -4.22
C ALA A 198 -7.02 -17.48 -5.19
N LEU A 199 -6.16 -17.53 -6.23
CA LEU A 199 -5.80 -16.36 -7.04
C LEU A 199 -7.00 -15.63 -7.64
N GLY A 200 -7.95 -16.34 -8.26
CA GLY A 200 -9.13 -15.70 -8.85
C GLY A 200 -10.01 -14.96 -7.84
N TYR A 201 -10.08 -15.45 -6.60
CA TYR A 201 -10.73 -14.76 -5.49
C TYR A 201 -9.94 -13.50 -5.08
N LEU A 202 -8.61 -13.61 -4.97
CA LEU A 202 -7.74 -12.50 -4.57
C LEU A 202 -7.74 -11.38 -5.63
N GLU A 203 -7.75 -11.72 -6.91
CA GLU A 203 -7.88 -10.76 -8.02
C GLU A 203 -9.23 -10.05 -7.98
N THR A 204 -10.31 -10.79 -7.72
CA THR A 204 -11.65 -10.19 -7.55
C THR A 204 -11.67 -9.23 -6.36
N LEU A 205 -11.04 -9.61 -5.25
CA LEU A 205 -10.94 -8.77 -4.07
C LEU A 205 -10.12 -7.50 -4.36
N ALA A 206 -8.98 -7.63 -5.05
CA ALA A 206 -8.11 -6.53 -5.45
C ALA A 206 -8.78 -5.54 -6.42
N ALA A 207 -9.61 -6.03 -7.34
CA ALA A 207 -10.38 -5.19 -8.26
C ALA A 207 -11.38 -4.27 -7.54
N GLY A 208 -11.79 -4.64 -6.32
CA GLY A 208 -12.74 -3.89 -5.52
C GLY A 208 -14.20 -4.06 -5.94
N PRO A 209 -15.12 -3.35 -5.27
CA PRO A 209 -16.57 -3.45 -5.54
C PRO A 209 -16.91 -2.97 -6.94
N GLY A 210 -17.81 -3.68 -7.63
CA GLY A 210 -18.19 -3.39 -9.02
C GLY A 210 -19.03 -2.13 -9.21
N GLY A 211 -19.63 -1.60 -8.12
CA GLY A 211 -20.41 -0.36 -8.13
C GLY A 211 -19.57 0.91 -8.10
N SER A 212 -20.20 2.08 -8.01
CA SER A 212 -19.50 3.39 -7.88
C SER A 212 -19.00 3.66 -6.45
N ALA A 213 -19.64 3.07 -5.43
CA ALA A 213 -19.29 3.27 -4.01
C ALA A 213 -18.13 2.36 -3.56
N PRO A 214 -17.19 2.84 -2.72
CA PRO A 214 -16.01 2.09 -2.24
C PRO A 214 -16.34 1.06 -1.16
N VAL A 215 -17.54 0.49 -1.23
CA VAL A 215 -18.09 -0.43 -0.24
C VAL A 215 -18.69 -1.60 -1.01
N TRP A 216 -18.42 -2.80 -0.53
CA TRP A 216 -19.02 -4.02 -1.04
C TRP A 216 -20.50 -4.08 -0.68
N THR A 217 -21.35 -4.49 -1.61
CA THR A 217 -22.71 -4.90 -1.29
C THR A 217 -22.70 -6.16 -0.43
N ALA A 218 -23.79 -6.40 0.31
CA ALA A 218 -23.94 -7.62 1.10
C ALA A 218 -23.80 -8.90 0.25
N ALA A 219 -24.29 -8.87 -0.99
CA ALA A 219 -24.19 -9.99 -1.92
C ALA A 219 -22.73 -10.23 -2.38
N GLU A 220 -21.99 -9.16 -2.71
CA GLU A 220 -20.57 -9.25 -3.06
C GLU A 220 -19.74 -9.78 -1.87
N ARG A 221 -19.96 -9.24 -0.66
CA ARG A 221 -19.30 -9.74 0.56
C ARG A 221 -19.61 -11.21 0.81
N GLY A 222 -20.89 -11.59 0.76
CA GLY A 222 -21.29 -12.99 0.98
C GLY A 222 -20.62 -13.95 0.00
N ARG A 223 -20.51 -13.57 -1.28
CA ARG A 223 -19.80 -14.37 -2.29
C ARG A 223 -18.30 -14.45 -1.99
N LEU A 224 -17.66 -13.33 -1.66
CA LEU A 224 -16.24 -13.29 -1.34
C LEU A 224 -15.91 -14.15 -0.11
N SER A 225 -16.69 -14.02 0.97
CA SER A 225 -16.52 -14.84 2.17
C SER A 225 -16.75 -16.34 1.91
N PHE A 226 -17.73 -16.68 1.06
CA PHE A 226 -17.96 -18.06 0.64
C PHE A 226 -16.76 -18.61 -0.13
N LEU A 227 -16.30 -17.91 -1.18
CA LEU A 227 -15.15 -18.32 -1.98
C LEU A 227 -13.88 -18.44 -1.11
N SER A 228 -13.64 -17.46 -0.24
CA SER A 228 -12.55 -17.46 0.71
C SER A 228 -12.58 -18.69 1.64
N GLY A 229 -13.77 -19.08 2.12
CA GLY A 229 -13.96 -20.28 2.93
C GLY A 229 -13.59 -21.59 2.24
N LEU A 230 -13.86 -21.72 0.93
CA LEU A 230 -13.49 -22.92 0.17
C LEU A 230 -11.97 -23.17 0.17
N PHE A 231 -11.16 -22.11 0.19
CA PHE A 231 -9.71 -22.21 0.22
C PHE A 231 -9.15 -22.28 1.64
N ALA A 232 -9.81 -21.63 2.61
CA ALA A 232 -9.37 -21.61 4.00
C ALA A 232 -9.51 -22.95 4.72
N ASP A 233 -10.51 -23.76 4.35
CA ASP A 233 -10.75 -25.07 4.97
C ASP A 233 -10.14 -26.24 4.17
N GLY A 234 -9.55 -25.94 3.00
CA GLY A 234 -8.90 -26.90 2.10
C GLY A 234 -7.55 -27.44 2.58
N PRO A 235 -6.87 -28.28 1.78
CA PRO A 235 -5.62 -28.93 2.17
C PRO A 235 -4.42 -27.98 2.26
N ALA A 236 -4.46 -26.82 1.60
CA ALA A 236 -3.44 -25.78 1.65
C ALA A 236 -4.00 -24.54 2.37
N ARG A 237 -4.29 -24.67 3.67
CA ARG A 237 -4.84 -23.56 4.48
C ARG A 237 -3.84 -22.40 4.60
N PRO A 238 -4.30 -21.15 4.72
CA PRO A 238 -3.41 -20.02 4.94
C PRO A 238 -2.73 -20.16 6.32
N LEU A 239 -1.42 -19.91 6.35
CA LEU A 239 -0.61 -19.85 7.56
C LEU A 239 -0.55 -18.39 8.01
N LEU A 240 -1.56 -17.97 8.79
CA LEU A 240 -1.69 -16.60 9.27
C LEU A 240 -0.74 -16.30 10.45
N PRO A 241 -0.51 -15.01 10.76
CA PRO A 241 0.14 -14.61 12.01
C PRO A 241 -0.52 -15.24 13.24
N ALA A 242 0.26 -15.41 14.31
CA ALA A 242 -0.20 -16.03 15.54
C ALA A 242 -1.48 -15.36 16.08
N GLY A 243 -2.45 -16.17 16.51
CA GLY A 243 -3.74 -15.70 17.03
C GLY A 243 -4.82 -15.43 15.98
N GLN A 244 -4.60 -15.79 14.71
CA GLN A 244 -5.57 -15.64 13.62
C GLN A 244 -6.08 -16.96 13.00
N ASN A 245 -5.56 -18.11 13.43
CA ASN A 245 -5.97 -19.45 12.95
C ASN A 245 -7.26 -19.95 13.61
#